data_AF-R0L6M9-F1
#
_entry.id   AF-R0L6M9-F1
#
_cell.length_a   1.000
_cell.length_b   1.000
_cell.length_c   1.000
_cell.angle_alpha   90.00
_cell.angle_beta   90.00
_cell.angle_gamma   90.00
#
_symmetry.space_group_name_H-M   'P 1'
#
loop_
_entity.id
_entity.type
_entity.pdbx_description
1 polymer ?
#
loop_
_entity_poly.entity_id
_entity_poly.type
_entity_poly.pdbx_seq_one_letter_code
_entity_poly.pdbx_strand_id
1 'polypeptide(L)'
;QPHSLSLQVIRCRAAVAWAVGKPLSLEEVEVAPPKAREVRVKIVATGICRTDDHVIEGSVADIDFPVIPGHEGAGIVESIGEGVTSVKPGNQLAP
;
A
#
# COMPACT_ATOMS: atom_id res chain seq x y z
N GLN A 1 -15.82 19.98 14.08
CA GLN A 1 -15.51 18.62 14.57
C GLN A 1 -14.80 17.86 13.45
N PRO A 2 -13.52 17.45 13.57
CA PRO A 2 -12.80 16.95 12.40
C PRO A 2 -12.08 15.61 12.62
N HIS A 3 -12.75 14.57 13.14
CA HIS A 3 -12.12 13.25 13.34
C HIS A 3 -12.88 12.09 12.65
N SER A 4 -13.68 12.38 11.62
CA SER A 4 -14.14 11.34 10.70
C SER A 4 -13.29 11.41 9.45
N LEU A 5 -12.09 10.83 9.53
CA LEU A 5 -11.29 10.54 8.33
C LEU A 5 -11.95 9.33 7.64
N SER A 6 -12.14 9.46 6.33
CA SER A 6 -13.17 8.75 5.59
C SER A 6 -12.95 7.24 5.60
N LEU A 7 -13.83 6.48 6.26
CA LEU A 7 -14.00 5.02 6.11
C LEU A 7 -14.55 4.63 4.72
N GLN A 8 -14.28 5.44 3.71
CA GLN A 8 -14.69 5.21 2.33
C GLN A 8 -13.56 4.53 1.56
N VAL A 9 -13.95 3.86 0.48
CA VAL A 9 -13.01 3.38 -0.54
C VAL A 9 -12.31 4.58 -1.17
N ILE A 10 -10.99 4.52 -1.29
CA ILE A 10 -10.18 5.54 -1.97
C ILE A 10 -9.79 5.01 -3.35
N ARG A 11 -9.97 5.85 -4.38
CA ARG A 11 -9.38 5.62 -5.70
C ARG A 11 -8.03 6.30 -5.80
N CYS A 12 -7.01 5.55 -6.19
CA CYS A 12 -5.67 6.09 -6.39
C CYS A 12 -4.93 5.32 -7.48
N ARG A 13 -3.76 5.85 -7.88
CA ARG A 13 -2.89 5.15 -8.82
C ARG A 13 -1.99 4.16 -8.10
N ALA A 14 -1.77 3.00 -8.69
CA ALA A 14 -0.80 2.00 -8.24
C ALA A 14 -0.07 1.37 -9.43
N ALA A 15 1.17 0.94 -9.21
CA ALA A 15 1.90 0.13 -10.18
C ALA A 15 1.56 -1.36 -9.94
N VAL A 16 0.84 -1.97 -10.88
CA VAL A 16 0.34 -3.34 -10.77
C VAL A 16 1.18 -4.26 -11.64
N ALA A 17 1.70 -5.33 -11.05
CA ALA A 17 2.27 -6.46 -11.77
C ALA A 17 1.14 -7.45 -12.08
N TRP A 18 0.73 -7.52 -13.34
CA TRP A 18 -0.39 -8.37 -13.77
C TRP A 18 -0.03 -9.85 -13.89
N ALA A 19 1.20 -10.14 -14.29
CA ALA A 19 1.73 -11.49 -14.43
C ALA A 19 3.27 -11.48 -14.40
N VAL A 20 3.86 -12.65 -14.16
CA VAL A 20 5.31 -12.86 -14.17
C VAL A 20 5.94 -12.37 -15.48
N GLY A 21 7.02 -11.60 -15.36
CA GLY A 21 7.82 -11.08 -16.47
C GLY A 21 7.12 -10.01 -17.32
N LYS A 22 5.96 -9.50 -16.89
CA LYS A 22 5.29 -8.37 -17.55
C LYS A 22 5.75 -7.05 -16.93
N PRO A 23 5.87 -5.96 -17.73
CA PRO A 23 6.12 -4.64 -17.18
C PRO A 23 4.98 -4.23 -16.24
N LEU A 24 5.32 -3.44 -15.22
CA LEU A 24 4.33 -2.83 -14.34
C LEU A 24 3.38 -1.94 -15.15
N SER A 25 2.09 -2.03 -14.86
CA SER A 25 1.07 -1.14 -15.42
C SER A 25 0.63 -0.12 -14.37
N LEU A 26 0.49 1.15 -14.75
CA LEU A 26 -0.03 2.18 -13.87
C LEU A 26 -1.56 2.19 -13.96
N GLU A 27 -2.22 1.66 -12.94
CA GLU A 27 -3.66 1.48 -12.90
C GLU A 27 -4.31 2.41 -11.88
N GLU A 28 -5.59 2.71 -12.07
CA GLU A 28 -6.45 3.22 -11.00
C GLU A 28 -7.00 2.03 -10.19
N VAL A 29 -6.81 2.04 -8.88
CA VAL A 29 -7.21 0.96 -7.97
C VAL A 29 -8.08 1.50 -6.84
N GLU A 30 -8.87 0.61 -6.24
CA GLU A 30 -9.71 0.90 -5.09
C GLU A 30 -9.08 0.34 -3.81
N VAL A 31 -8.73 1.23 -2.88
CA VAL A 31 -8.20 0.88 -1.56
C VAL A 31 -9.33 0.95 -0.53
N ALA A 32 -9.71 -0.21 0.00
CA ALA A 32 -10.72 -0.34 1.04
C ALA A 32 -10.34 0.45 2.32
N PRO A 33 -11.30 0.84 3.16
CA PRO A 33 -11.00 1.34 4.50
C PRO A 33 -10.30 0.28 5.36
N PRO A 34 -9.44 0.68 6.31
CA PRO A 34 -8.77 -0.25 7.19
C PRO A 34 -9.77 -0.98 8.10
N LYS A 35 -9.65 -2.30 8.21
CA LYS A 35 -10.39 -3.12 9.18
C LYS A 35 -9.77 -3.01 10.57
N ALA A 36 -10.36 -3.70 11.56
CA ALA A 36 -9.79 -3.78 12.89
C ALA A 36 -8.30 -4.18 12.86
N ARG A 37 -7.48 -3.44 13.61
CA ARG A 37 -6.02 -3.59 13.70
C ARG A 37 -5.22 -3.27 12.42
N GLU A 38 -5.84 -2.71 11.40
CA GLU A 38 -5.16 -2.26 10.18
C GLU A 38 -4.93 -0.74 10.18
N VAL A 39 -3.94 -0.29 9.41
CA VAL A 39 -3.63 1.13 9.21
C VAL A 39 -3.57 1.39 7.72
N ARG A 40 -4.28 2.44 7.26
CA ARG A 40 -4.18 2.90 5.87
C ARG A 40 -3.25 4.10 5.80
N VAL A 41 -2.23 3.99 4.95
CA VAL A 41 -1.15 4.97 4.83
C VAL A 41 -1.17 5.59 3.44
N LYS A 42 -1.10 6.91 3.37
CA LYS A 42 -0.80 7.64 2.14
C LYS A 42 0.71 7.61 1.91
N ILE A 43 1.16 6.80 0.97
CA ILE A 43 2.57 6.76 0.56
C ILE A 43 2.92 8.09 -0.13
N VAL A 44 4.02 8.72 0.33
CA VAL A 44 4.53 10.00 -0.20
C VAL A 44 5.75 9.76 -1.08
N ALA A 45 6.59 8.80 -0.71
CA ALA A 45 7.74 8.36 -1.49
C ALA A 45 7.96 6.86 -1.29
N THR A 46 8.47 6.17 -2.32
CA THR A 46 8.88 4.77 -2.24
C THR A 46 10.16 4.55 -3.03
N GLY A 47 11.05 3.70 -2.50
CA GLY A 47 12.21 3.18 -3.19
C GLY A 47 11.87 2.02 -4.12
N ILE A 48 12.84 1.65 -4.95
CA ILE A 48 12.84 0.41 -5.75
C ILE A 48 14.08 -0.37 -5.33
N CYS A 49 13.87 -1.60 -4.88
CA CYS A 49 14.89 -2.53 -4.47
C CYS A 49 14.97 -3.71 -5.44
N ARG A 50 16.10 -4.43 -5.42
CA ARG A 50 16.26 -5.64 -6.24
C ARG A 50 15.21 -6.71 -5.94
N THR A 51 14.70 -6.76 -4.70
CA THR A 51 13.63 -7.70 -4.35
C THR A 51 12.34 -7.41 -5.13
N ASP A 52 12.06 -6.15 -5.49
CA ASP A 52 10.88 -5.83 -6.30
C ASP A 52 11.01 -6.41 -7.72
N ASP A 53 12.22 -6.42 -8.27
CA ASP A 53 12.53 -7.06 -9.56
C ASP A 53 12.36 -8.58 -9.48
N HIS A 54 12.87 -9.20 -8.41
CA HIS A 54 12.67 -10.63 -8.17
C HIS A 54 11.19 -11.02 -8.05
N VAL A 55 10.35 -10.17 -7.45
CA VAL A 55 8.90 -10.36 -7.44
C VAL A 55 8.36 -10.32 -8.87
N ILE A 56 8.69 -9.30 -9.66
CA ILE A 56 8.21 -9.14 -11.05
C ILE A 56 8.66 -10.31 -11.95
N GLU A 57 9.88 -10.82 -11.76
CA GLU A 57 10.43 -11.99 -12.46
C GLU A 57 9.82 -13.32 -12.00
N GLY A 58 9.03 -13.33 -10.91
CA GLY A 58 8.44 -14.55 -10.36
C GLY A 58 9.46 -15.46 -9.67
N SER A 59 10.58 -14.91 -9.19
CA SER A 59 11.63 -15.66 -8.47
C SER A 59 11.45 -15.65 -6.95
N VAL A 60 10.47 -14.91 -6.43
CA VAL A 60 10.02 -14.98 -5.03
C VAL A 60 8.88 -15.99 -4.92
N ALA A 61 9.04 -16.99 -4.04
CA ALA A 61 7.99 -17.96 -3.76
C ALA A 61 6.78 -17.30 -3.09
N ASP A 62 5.60 -17.93 -3.23
CA ASP A 62 4.37 -17.54 -2.54
C ASP A 62 3.84 -16.12 -2.86
N ILE A 63 4.11 -15.62 -4.07
CA ILE A 63 3.48 -14.40 -4.60
C ILE A 63 2.41 -14.76 -5.64
N ASP A 64 1.16 -14.45 -5.31
CA ASP A 64 0.04 -14.54 -6.25
C ASP A 64 -0.07 -13.26 -7.08
N PHE A 65 -0.22 -13.41 -8.39
CA PHE A 65 -0.48 -12.32 -9.32
C PHE A 65 -2.00 -12.20 -9.58
N PRO A 66 -2.56 -10.97 -9.73
CA PRO A 66 -1.86 -9.68 -9.78
C PRO A 66 -1.42 -9.17 -8.40
N VAL A 67 -0.29 -8.46 -8.35
CA VAL A 67 0.29 -7.91 -7.11
C VAL A 67 0.73 -6.46 -7.29
N ILE A 68 0.70 -5.68 -6.20
CA ILE A 68 1.31 -4.34 -6.11
C ILE A 68 2.59 -4.50 -5.27
N PRO A 69 3.79 -4.58 -5.89
CA PRO A 69 5.05 -4.71 -5.16
C PRO A 69 5.49 -3.38 -4.52
N GLY A 70 6.59 -3.41 -3.77
CA GLY A 70 7.13 -2.26 -3.06
C GLY A 70 7.10 -2.46 -1.54
N HIS A 71 8.25 -2.29 -0.90
CA HIS A 71 8.43 -2.52 0.54
C HIS A 71 9.29 -1.46 1.24
N GLU A 72 9.71 -0.42 0.52
CA GLU A 72 10.58 0.66 1.00
C GLU A 72 9.88 2.02 0.88
N GLY A 73 8.81 2.25 1.65
CA GLY A 73 7.93 3.42 1.48
C GLY A 73 7.80 4.31 2.71
N ALA A 74 7.94 5.63 2.54
CA ALA A 74 7.61 6.61 3.58
C ALA A 74 6.26 7.28 3.29
N GLY A 75 5.45 7.50 4.32
CA GLY A 75 4.09 7.99 4.18
C GLY A 75 3.51 8.65 5.42
N ILE A 76 2.23 8.98 5.32
CA ILE A 76 1.45 9.62 6.38
C ILE A 76 0.22 8.76 6.65
N VAL A 77 -0.06 8.45 7.91
CA VAL A 77 -1.28 7.73 8.31
C VAL A 77 -2.50 8.52 7.85
N GLU A 78 -3.31 7.91 6.99
CA GLU A 78 -4.55 8.49 6.48
C GLU A 78 -5.72 8.15 7.41
N SER A 79 -5.88 6.87 7.74
CA SER A 79 -6.90 6.39 8.69
C SER A 79 -6.42 5.13 9.43
N ILE A 80 -7.06 4.85 10.57
CA ILE A 80 -6.77 3.70 11.41
C ILE A 80 -8.04 2.89 11.62
N GLY A 81 -7.89 1.57 11.70
CA GLY A 81 -8.96 0.67 12.07
C GLY A 81 -9.18 0.58 13.58
N GLU A 82 -10.26 -0.12 13.96
CA GLU A 82 -10.60 -0.34 15.36
C GLU A 82 -9.47 -1.04 16.13
N GLY A 83 -9.20 -0.58 17.36
CA GLY A 83 -8.22 -1.17 18.25
C GLY A 83 -6.76 -0.78 17.97
N VAL A 84 -6.47 0.01 16.93
CA VAL A 84 -5.14 0.59 16.73
C VAL A 84 -4.91 1.73 17.71
N THR A 85 -3.83 1.64 18.50
CA THR A 85 -3.46 2.66 19.49
C THR A 85 -2.03 3.18 19.33
N SER A 86 -1.21 2.52 18.52
CA SER A 86 0.21 2.84 18.32
C SER A 86 0.44 4.08 17.44
N VAL A 87 -0.51 4.40 16.57
CA VAL A 87 -0.45 5.52 15.63
C VAL A 87 -1.80 6.20 15.53
N LYS A 88 -1.80 7.45 15.06
CA LYS A 88 -3.01 8.21 14.72
C LYS A 88 -2.87 8.86 13.35
N PRO A 89 -3.99 9.21 12.70
CA PRO A 89 -3.93 9.95 11.45
C PRO A 89 -3.10 11.22 11.52
N GLY A 90 -2.36 11.49 10.44
CA GLY A 90 -1.37 12.55 10.34
C GLY A 90 0.02 12.17 10.88
N ASN A 91 0.20 11.02 11.54
CA ASN A 91 1.54 10.55 11.88
C ASN A 91 2.34 10.18 10.63
N GLN A 92 3.62 10.55 10.62
CA GLN A 92 4.57 10.11 9.60
C GLN A 92 5.06 8.71 9.94
N LEU A 93 5.18 7.87 8.91
CA LEU A 93 5.68 6.51 9.01
C LEU A 93 6.75 6.28 7.94
N ALA A 94 7.78 5.56 8.32
CA ALA A 94 8.74 4.94 7.41
C ALA A 94 9.13 3.58 8.01
N PRO A 95 9.29 2.53 7.19
CA PRO A 95 9.98 1.31 7.59
C PRO A 95 11.47 1.58 7.86
#